data_AF-A0AAD6V3N1-F1
#
_entry.id   AF-A0AAD6V3N1-F1
#
_cell.length_a   1.000
_cell.length_b   1.000
_cell.length_c   1.000
_cell.angle_alpha   90.00
_cell.angle_beta   90.00
_cell.angle_gamma   90.00
#
_symmetry.space_group_name_H-M   'P 1'
#
loop_
_entity.id
_entity.type
_entity.pdbx_description
1 polymer ?
#
loop_
_entity_poly.entity_id
_entity_poly.type
_entity_poly.pdbx_seq_one_letter_code
_entity_poly.pdbx_strand_id
1 'polypeptide(L)'
;MYLQFAVQAAHHKAAIREGATIVRQVIARDAVKTGLSTKEIFKRAVKEPPSPAFSLAIASERADSAPEIRYGKGGRRRIPPPAPPHPHHPVRSISFLKHHILPIIEGEQSVRHVREQRLITQPRADAALRSPRASKRQAASAAPAASVETTVWLWRAFHPPQRPPAPPKPRSPAVYDWSHMKQSKRQARKAREEFTAKRAILRARSKALRAEARRKEEAPLLAKQRAEARARHEEAEKAGLAAKLERRKRWEEQNPVARALVKKQAEANQKSALGKPIATSKGLRTA
;
A
#
# COMPACT_ATOMS: atom_id res chain seq x y z
N MET A 1 0.24 20.08 -3.84
CA MET A 1 0.35 19.48 -2.49
C MET A 1 0.16 17.95 -2.42
N TYR A 2 -0.41 17.25 -3.42
CA TYR A 2 -0.63 15.79 -3.33
C TYR A 2 0.64 14.92 -3.37
N LEU A 3 1.71 15.38 -4.04
CA LEU A 3 2.92 14.58 -4.22
C LEU A 3 3.69 14.31 -2.91
N GLN A 4 3.70 15.26 -1.96
CA GLN A 4 4.41 15.09 -0.69
C GLN A 4 3.85 13.95 0.19
N PHE A 5 2.53 13.71 0.13
CA PHE A 5 1.90 12.63 0.91
C PHE A 5 2.23 11.24 0.37
N ALA A 6 2.32 11.08 -0.95
CA ALA A 6 2.61 9.79 -1.58
C ALA A 6 4.02 9.29 -1.21
N VAL A 7 5.00 10.20 -1.23
CA VAL A 7 6.38 9.86 -0.89
C VAL A 7 6.49 9.49 0.59
N GLN A 8 5.88 10.28 1.50
CA GLN A 8 5.83 9.96 2.93
C GLN A 8 5.19 8.60 3.21
N ALA A 9 4.11 8.26 2.50
CA ALA A 9 3.45 6.96 2.63
C ALA A 9 4.36 5.80 2.18
N ALA A 10 5.14 5.97 1.10
CA ALA A 10 6.08 4.97 0.64
C ALA A 10 7.20 4.71 1.68
N HIS A 11 7.78 5.76 2.26
CA HIS A 11 8.79 5.60 3.32
C HIS A 11 8.22 5.01 4.60
N HIS A 12 6.98 5.37 4.95
CA HIS A 12 6.30 4.77 6.09
C HIS A 12 6.13 3.25 5.89
N LYS A 13 5.69 2.83 4.70
CA LYS A 13 5.58 1.41 4.34
C LYS A 13 6.94 0.71 4.35
N ALA A 14 7.99 1.34 3.83
CA ALA A 14 9.35 0.80 3.86
C ALA A 14 9.86 0.62 5.30
N ALA A 15 9.68 1.63 6.15
CA ALA A 15 10.07 1.57 7.56
C ALA A 15 9.32 0.50 8.35
N ILE A 16 8.03 0.30 8.04
CA ILE A 16 7.23 -0.77 8.63
C ILE A 16 7.79 -2.14 8.24
N ARG A 17 8.07 -2.38 6.96
CA ARG A 17 8.58 -3.67 6.46
C ARG A 17 9.94 -4.00 7.06
N GLU A 18 10.86 -3.03 7.04
CA GLU A 18 12.20 -3.20 7.60
C GLU A 18 12.15 -3.37 9.12
N GLY A 19 11.37 -2.53 9.80
CA GLY A 19 11.18 -2.61 11.24
C GLY A 19 10.55 -3.94 11.68
N ALA A 20 9.61 -4.49 10.91
CA ALA A 20 9.04 -5.81 11.15
C ALA A 20 10.09 -6.92 11.03
N THR A 21 11.02 -6.81 10.08
CA THR A 21 12.11 -7.77 9.89
C THR A 21 13.07 -7.75 11.08
N ILE A 22 13.52 -6.58 11.51
CA ILE A 22 14.39 -6.42 12.69
C ILE A 22 13.70 -6.96 13.95
N VAL A 23 12.44 -6.59 14.17
CA VAL A 23 11.69 -7.01 15.36
C VAL A 23 11.49 -8.54 15.38
N ARG A 24 11.26 -9.18 14.22
CA ARG A 24 11.23 -10.65 14.14
C ARG A 24 12.56 -11.27 14.54
N GLN A 25 13.68 -10.72 14.07
CA GLN A 25 15.01 -11.21 14.44
C GLN A 25 15.27 -11.09 15.94
N VAL A 26 14.95 -9.93 16.54
CA VAL A 26 15.08 -9.72 17.99
C VAL A 26 14.21 -10.72 18.78
N ILE A 27 12.96 -10.90 18.38
CA ILE A 27 12.04 -11.83 19.06
C ILE A 27 12.48 -13.28 18.87
N ALA A 28 12.95 -13.67 17.67
CA ALA A 28 13.44 -15.01 17.40
C ALA A 28 14.72 -15.34 18.20
N ARG A 29 15.63 -14.37 18.39
CA ARG A 29 16.85 -14.54 19.19
C ARG A 29 16.54 -14.73 20.69
N ASP A 30 15.64 -13.91 21.22
CA ASP A 30 15.55 -13.70 22.68
C ASP A 30 14.21 -14.09 23.31
N ALA A 31 13.10 -13.98 22.59
CA ALA A 31 11.76 -14.10 23.15
C ALA A 31 11.27 -15.56 23.24
N VAL A 32 12.04 -16.53 22.74
CA VAL A 32 11.68 -17.95 22.74
C VAL A 32 11.47 -18.45 24.18
N LYS A 33 12.32 -18.04 25.13
CA LYS A 33 12.28 -18.56 26.51
C LYS A 33 11.32 -17.78 27.40
N THR A 34 11.49 -16.46 27.50
CA THR A 34 10.80 -15.65 28.52
C THR A 34 9.79 -14.67 27.95
N GLY A 35 9.76 -14.44 26.63
CA GLY A 35 9.04 -13.31 26.03
C GLY A 35 9.72 -11.97 26.29
N LEU A 36 9.31 -10.92 25.58
CA LEU A 36 9.87 -9.58 25.73
C LEU A 36 8.76 -8.54 25.90
N SER A 37 9.00 -7.54 26.77
CA SER A 37 8.12 -6.37 26.85
C SER A 37 8.34 -5.44 25.65
N THR A 38 7.36 -4.62 25.29
CA THR A 38 7.49 -3.66 24.18
C THR A 38 8.71 -2.72 24.35
N LYS A 39 9.04 -2.36 25.60
CA LYS A 39 10.20 -1.50 25.91
C LYS A 39 11.53 -2.24 25.69
N GLU A 40 11.60 -3.53 26.02
CA GLU A 40 12.78 -4.36 25.77
C GLU A 40 12.99 -4.60 24.28
N ILE A 41 11.92 -4.91 23.55
CA ILE A 41 11.95 -5.07 22.09
C ILE A 41 12.49 -3.80 21.44
N PHE A 42 11.97 -2.63 21.85
CA PHE A 42 12.45 -1.35 21.32
C PHE A 42 13.94 -1.12 21.60
N LYS A 43 14.39 -1.31 22.85
CA LYS A 43 15.79 -1.13 23.25
C LYS A 43 16.74 -2.05 22.47
N ARG A 44 16.31 -3.27 22.15
CA ARG A 44 17.11 -4.24 21.38
C ARG A 44 17.06 -3.92 19.88
N ALA A 45 15.88 -3.64 19.35
CA ALA A 45 15.69 -3.31 17.94
C ALA A 45 16.47 -2.07 17.50
N VAL A 46 16.60 -1.04 18.36
CA VAL A 46 17.39 0.16 18.06
C VAL A 46 18.91 -0.12 17.98
N LYS A 47 19.38 -1.21 18.58
CA LYS A 47 20.80 -1.61 18.51
C LYS A 47 21.12 -2.40 17.24
N GLU A 48 20.12 -3.02 16.62
CA GLU A 48 20.32 -3.76 15.37
C GLU A 48 20.43 -2.76 14.21
N PRO A 49 21.49 -2.83 13.38
CA PRO A 49 21.59 -1.96 12.22
C PRO A 49 20.51 -2.32 11.19
N PRO A 50 19.90 -1.32 10.51
CA PRO A 50 18.97 -1.59 9.43
C PRO A 50 19.69 -2.19 8.21
N SER A 51 18.96 -2.89 7.35
CA SER A 51 19.48 -3.39 6.07
C SER A 51 20.12 -2.26 5.25
N PRO A 52 21.24 -2.49 4.56
CA PRO A 52 21.89 -1.46 3.73
C PRO A 52 20.99 -0.93 2.60
N ALA A 53 19.97 -1.69 2.19
CA ALA A 53 18.98 -1.25 1.21
C ALA A 53 17.98 -0.22 1.77
N PHE A 54 17.93 -0.04 3.09
CA PHE A 54 17.02 0.88 3.74
C PHE A 54 17.60 2.29 3.80
N SER A 55 17.29 3.12 2.80
CA SER A 55 17.64 4.55 2.79
C SER A 55 16.42 5.41 3.12
N LEU A 56 16.42 6.06 4.29
CA LEU A 56 15.44 7.09 4.63
C LEU A 56 15.90 8.46 4.12
N ALA A 57 15.66 8.74 2.84
CA ALA A 57 15.96 10.05 2.26
C ALA A 57 15.16 11.23 2.87
N ILE A 58 14.12 10.96 3.68
CA ILE A 58 13.08 11.96 4.01
C ILE A 58 13.05 12.37 5.48
N ALA A 59 13.75 11.68 6.37
CA ALA A 59 13.64 11.96 7.80
C ALA A 59 14.45 13.18 8.28
N SER A 60 15.47 13.63 7.53
CA SER A 60 16.31 14.77 7.92
C SER A 60 15.56 16.10 7.85
N GLU A 61 14.76 16.33 6.80
CA GLU A 61 14.19 17.66 6.53
C GLU A 61 13.24 18.19 7.62
N ARG A 62 12.62 17.31 8.43
CA ARG A 62 11.72 17.72 9.52
C ARG A 62 12.38 17.75 10.90
N ALA A 63 13.52 17.09 11.07
CA ALA A 63 14.20 17.09 12.36
C ALA A 63 14.74 18.48 12.71
N ASP A 64 15.13 19.24 11.68
CA ASP A 64 15.78 20.55 11.84
C ASP A 64 14.78 21.72 11.79
N SER A 65 13.56 21.50 11.29
CA SER A 65 12.54 22.56 11.29
C SER A 65 11.96 22.74 12.70
N ALA A 66 12.18 23.92 13.30
CA ALA A 66 11.59 24.28 14.58
C ALA A 66 10.07 24.04 14.57
N PRO A 67 9.48 23.49 15.65
CA PRO A 67 8.06 23.16 15.68
C PRO A 67 7.22 24.44 15.50
N GLU A 68 6.55 24.56 14.36
CA GLU A 68 5.60 25.64 14.10
C GLU A 68 4.44 25.52 15.10
N ILE A 69 4.38 26.45 16.07
CA ILE A 69 3.30 26.49 17.06
C ILE A 69 2.03 26.93 16.36
N ARG A 70 1.13 25.99 16.07
CA ARG A 70 -0.17 26.28 15.46
C ARG A 70 -1.22 26.54 16.53
N TYR A 71 -1.92 27.65 16.40
CA TYR A 71 -3.08 27.98 17.23
C TYR A 71 -4.33 27.30 16.67
N GLY A 72 -5.02 26.48 17.48
CA GLY A 72 -6.29 25.87 17.10
C GLY A 72 -7.45 26.88 17.15
N LYS A 73 -8.63 26.49 16.63
CA LYS A 73 -9.89 27.28 16.57
C LYS A 73 -10.52 27.63 17.95
N GLY A 74 -9.71 27.71 19.00
CA GLY A 74 -10.11 28.05 20.36
C GLY A 74 -8.93 28.53 21.21
N GLY A 75 -7.91 29.14 20.60
CA GLY A 75 -6.75 29.73 21.28
C GLY A 75 -5.77 28.73 21.94
N ARG A 76 -6.16 27.45 22.10
CA ARG A 76 -5.28 26.41 22.65
C ARG A 76 -4.13 26.13 21.69
N ARG A 77 -2.90 26.32 22.18
CA ARG A 77 -1.66 25.97 21.48
C ARG A 77 -1.65 24.47 21.21
N ARG A 78 -1.63 24.07 19.94
CA ARG A 78 -1.38 22.67 19.57
C ARG A 78 0.12 22.50 19.49
N ILE A 79 0.72 22.07 20.60
CA ILE A 79 2.14 21.70 20.62
C ILE A 79 2.25 20.43 19.77
N PRO A 80 3.01 20.46 18.65
CA PRO A 80 3.22 19.24 17.87
C PRO A 80 3.91 18.19 18.76
N PRO A 81 3.61 16.90 18.56
CA PRO A 81 4.26 15.86 19.33
C PRO A 81 5.78 15.96 19.16
N PRO A 82 6.56 15.69 20.22
CA PRO A 82 8.02 15.73 20.13
C PRO A 82 8.50 14.79 19.03
N ALA A 83 9.61 15.17 18.39
CA ALA A 83 10.24 14.33 17.38
C ALA A 83 10.56 12.94 17.98
N PRO A 84 10.45 11.86 17.17
CA PRO A 84 10.77 10.53 17.65
C PRO A 84 12.26 10.44 18.05
N PRO A 85 12.62 9.66 19.10
CA PRO A 85 14.00 9.58 19.57
C PRO A 85 15.03 9.13 18.53
N HIS A 86 14.62 8.28 17.56
CA HIS A 86 15.49 7.76 16.51
C HIS A 86 14.86 7.96 15.12
N PRO A 87 14.92 9.17 14.53
CA PRO A 87 14.21 9.47 13.28
C PRO A 87 14.71 8.68 12.06
N HIS A 88 16.01 8.34 12.03
CA HIS A 88 16.66 7.59 10.95
C HIS A 88 16.55 6.07 11.08
N HIS A 89 15.98 5.56 12.18
CA HIS A 89 15.84 4.13 12.42
C HIS A 89 14.47 3.66 11.90
N PRO A 90 14.33 2.44 11.32
CA PRO A 90 13.02 1.92 10.92
C PRO A 90 12.04 1.80 12.10
N VAL A 91 12.54 1.49 13.30
CA VAL A 91 11.78 1.51 14.55
C VAL A 91 12.00 2.85 15.27
N ARG A 92 11.25 3.88 14.86
CA ARG A 92 11.50 5.29 15.26
C ARG A 92 11.22 5.60 16.73
N SER A 93 10.19 4.97 17.29
CA SER A 93 9.74 5.20 18.66
C SER A 93 8.98 3.99 19.20
N ILE A 94 8.80 3.93 20.52
CA ILE A 94 7.97 2.89 21.17
C ILE A 94 6.53 2.94 20.65
N SER A 95 5.97 4.13 20.47
CA SER A 95 4.63 4.30 19.90
C SER A 95 4.55 3.77 18.47
N PHE A 96 5.60 3.99 17.67
CA PHE A 96 5.65 3.48 16.30
C PHE A 96 5.67 1.94 16.28
N LEU A 97 6.51 1.34 17.11
CA LEU A 97 6.59 -0.11 17.30
C LEU A 97 5.22 -0.69 17.70
N LYS A 98 4.55 -0.07 18.69
CA LYS A 98 3.26 -0.53 19.24
C LYS A 98 2.10 -0.46 18.24
N HIS A 99 1.97 0.63 17.49
CA HIS A 99 0.78 0.85 16.66
C HIS A 99 0.93 0.38 15.22
N HIS A 100 2.16 0.30 14.70
CA HIS A 100 2.38 -0.02 13.29
C HIS A 100 3.05 -1.36 13.06
N ILE A 101 4.09 -1.71 13.84
CA ILE A 101 4.89 -2.91 13.56
C ILE A 101 4.30 -4.13 14.25
N LEU A 102 4.07 -4.06 15.58
CA LEU A 102 3.59 -5.18 16.39
C LEU A 102 2.25 -5.78 15.88
N PRO A 103 1.23 -4.99 15.48
CA PRO A 103 -0.02 -5.54 14.96
C PRO A 103 0.15 -6.32 13.64
N ILE A 104 1.13 -5.93 12.81
CA ILE A 104 1.39 -6.59 11.53
C ILE A 104 2.02 -7.96 11.77
N ILE A 105 3.04 -8.04 12.63
CA ILE A 105 3.70 -9.31 12.95
C ILE A 105 2.81 -10.27 13.77
N GLU A 106 1.87 -9.72 14.54
CA GLU A 106 0.82 -10.49 15.21
C GLU A 106 -0.21 -11.02 14.19
N GLY A 107 -0.62 -10.20 13.23
CA GLY A 107 -1.50 -10.60 12.12
C GLY A 107 -0.91 -11.70 11.23
N GLU A 108 0.41 -11.70 11.06
CA GLU A 108 1.17 -12.76 10.38
C GLU A 108 1.40 -14.00 11.25
N GLN A 109 0.87 -14.05 12.47
CA GLN A 109 1.01 -15.16 13.42
C GLN A 109 2.46 -15.53 13.74
N SER A 110 3.42 -14.62 13.59
CA SER A 110 4.81 -14.85 13.98
C SER A 110 5.04 -14.62 15.47
N VAL A 111 4.20 -13.78 16.07
CA VAL A 111 4.31 -13.34 17.47
C VAL A 111 2.92 -13.28 18.08
N ARG A 112 2.80 -13.57 19.37
CA ARG A 112 1.55 -13.43 20.13
C ARG A 112 1.76 -12.55 21.36
N HIS A 113 0.77 -11.72 21.64
CA HIS A 113 0.70 -10.95 22.88
C HIS A 113 0.11 -11.82 24.00
N VAL A 114 0.91 -12.13 25.02
CA VAL A 114 0.57 -13.05 26.11
C VAL A 114 0.67 -12.30 27.44
N ARG A 115 -0.30 -12.56 28.32
CA ARG A 115 -0.30 -12.06 29.70
C ARG A 115 0.37 -13.11 30.59
N GLU A 116 1.46 -12.75 31.26
CA GLU A 116 2.25 -13.68 32.08
C GLU A 116 2.58 -13.02 33.43
N GLN A 117 2.60 -13.81 34.49
CA GLN A 117 3.05 -13.35 35.81
C GLN A 117 4.57 -13.40 35.85
N ARG A 118 5.21 -12.25 36.05
CA ARG A 118 6.66 -12.15 36.23
C ARG A 118 6.98 -11.67 37.64
N LEU A 119 7.96 -12.32 38.26
CA LEU A 119 8.63 -11.80 39.44
C LEU A 119 9.49 -10.62 39.02
N ILE A 120 9.00 -9.39 39.24
CA ILE A 120 9.80 -8.20 39.00
C ILE A 120 10.61 -7.95 40.27
N THR A 121 11.91 -8.17 40.19
CA THR A 121 12.83 -7.64 41.19
C THR A 121 12.92 -6.15 40.93
N GLN A 122 12.14 -5.34 41.64
CA GLN A 122 12.21 -3.89 41.49
C GLN A 122 13.64 -3.44 41.83
N PRO A 123 14.36 -2.78 40.91
CA PRO A 123 15.61 -2.15 41.29
C PRO A 123 15.27 -1.07 42.32
N ARG A 124 15.75 -1.25 43.55
CA ARG A 124 15.46 -0.42 44.73
C ARG A 124 15.70 1.09 44.50
N ALA A 125 16.46 1.44 43.46
CA ALA A 125 16.88 2.80 43.13
C ALA A 125 15.74 3.73 42.64
N ASP A 126 14.70 3.22 41.95
CA ASP A 126 13.68 4.11 41.35
C ASP A 126 12.56 4.54 42.30
N ALA A 127 12.38 3.81 43.41
CA ALA A 127 11.37 4.15 44.43
C ALA A 127 11.79 5.33 45.31
N ALA A 128 13.11 5.54 45.51
CA ALA A 128 13.63 6.61 46.36
C ALA A 128 13.54 8.01 45.73
N LEU A 129 13.49 8.10 44.39
CA LEU A 129 13.55 9.38 43.66
C LEU A 129 12.18 10.01 43.37
N ARG A 130 11.06 9.34 43.69
CA ARG A 130 9.71 9.83 43.37
C ARG A 130 8.97 10.51 44.52
N SER A 131 9.57 10.63 45.69
CA SER A 131 9.01 11.44 46.79
C SER A 131 9.92 12.63 47.10
N PRO A 132 9.66 13.82 46.52
CA PRO A 132 10.40 15.03 46.87
C PRO A 132 10.08 15.57 48.28
N ARG A 133 9.34 14.83 49.13
CA ARG A 133 8.92 15.29 50.47
C ARG A 133 9.33 14.40 51.65
N ALA A 134 10.04 13.30 51.44
CA ALA A 134 10.47 12.44 52.55
C ALA A 134 11.91 12.78 52.99
N SER A 135 12.06 13.87 53.74
CA SER A 135 13.33 14.26 54.34
C SER A 135 13.72 13.35 55.53
N LYS A 136 14.92 12.79 55.43
CA LYS A 136 15.93 12.69 56.51
C LYS A 136 15.78 11.66 57.65
N ARG A 137 15.09 10.52 57.53
CA ARG A 137 15.10 9.54 58.66
C ARG A 137 15.15 8.03 58.39
N GLN A 138 15.52 7.56 57.20
CA GLN A 138 15.62 6.11 56.96
C GLN A 138 16.91 5.71 56.24
N ALA A 139 18.01 5.73 56.97
CA ALA A 139 19.25 5.07 56.61
C ALA A 139 19.56 4.03 57.71
N ALA A 140 19.03 2.80 57.58
CA ALA A 140 19.52 1.64 58.36
C ALA A 140 18.90 0.29 57.96
N SER A 141 17.69 0.22 57.37
CA SER A 141 17.09 -1.09 57.08
C SER A 141 17.43 -1.57 55.66
N ALA A 142 18.53 -2.31 55.54
CA ALA A 142 18.90 -3.06 54.34
C ALA A 142 18.03 -4.33 54.21
N ALA A 143 16.70 -4.20 54.24
CA ALA A 143 15.81 -5.32 53.96
C ALA A 143 16.08 -5.85 52.53
N PRO A 144 16.10 -7.18 52.33
CA PRO A 144 16.31 -7.79 51.02
C PRO A 144 15.22 -7.33 50.05
N ALA A 145 15.57 -7.16 48.77
CA ALA A 145 14.65 -6.71 47.74
C ALA A 145 13.47 -7.69 47.62
N ALA A 146 12.30 -7.29 48.11
CA ALA A 146 11.09 -8.10 47.98
C ALA A 146 10.74 -8.23 46.48
N SER A 147 10.71 -9.46 45.97
CA SER A 147 10.19 -9.74 44.64
C SER A 147 8.67 -9.64 44.66
N VAL A 148 8.10 -8.80 43.80
CA VAL A 148 6.64 -8.68 43.67
C VAL A 148 6.24 -9.36 42.36
N GLU A 149 5.32 -10.32 42.43
CA GLU A 149 4.68 -10.90 41.27
C GLU A 149 3.79 -9.85 40.61
N THR A 150 4.13 -9.45 39.39
CA THR A 150 3.34 -8.51 38.60
C THR A 150 2.91 -9.18 37.32
N THR A 151 1.64 -9.03 36.96
CA THR A 151 1.18 -9.50 35.67
C THR A 151 1.60 -8.52 34.57
N VAL A 152 2.41 -8.99 33.62
CA VAL A 152 2.96 -8.18 32.53
C VAL A 152 2.49 -8.72 31.19
N TRP A 153 2.29 -7.80 30.25
CA TRP A 153 2.03 -8.11 28.85
C TRP A 153 3.34 -8.27 28.07
N LEU A 154 3.52 -9.42 27.45
CA LEU A 154 4.75 -9.82 26.79
C LEU A 154 4.46 -10.28 25.36
N TRP A 155 5.44 -10.08 24.48
CA TRP A 155 5.43 -10.63 23.14
C TRP A 155 6.27 -11.89 23.11
N ARG A 156 5.71 -13.00 22.66
CA ARG A 156 6.40 -14.28 22.50
C ARG A 156 6.37 -14.71 21.05
N ALA A 157 7.46 -15.34 20.59
CA ALA A 157 7.46 -16.01 19.30
C ALA A 157 6.33 -17.06 19.29
N PHE A 158 5.48 -17.00 18.27
CA PHE A 158 4.42 -17.97 18.09
C PHE A 158 4.73 -18.75 16.82
N HIS A 159 4.96 -20.04 16.98
CA HIS A 159 5.00 -20.97 15.87
C HIS A 159 3.64 -21.67 15.88
N PRO A 160 2.75 -21.39 14.91
CA PRO A 160 1.51 -22.14 14.84
C PRO A 160 1.88 -23.62 14.76
N PRO A 161 1.25 -24.48 15.59
CA PRO A 161 1.53 -25.91 15.50
C PRO A 161 1.33 -26.31 14.05
N GLN A 162 2.34 -26.96 13.44
CA GLN A 162 2.23 -27.46 12.08
C GLN A 162 1.02 -28.38 12.08
N ARG A 163 -0.09 -27.90 11.52
CA ARG A 163 -1.32 -28.68 11.50
C ARG A 163 -0.99 -29.91 10.66
N PRO A 164 -1.16 -31.13 11.19
CA PRO A 164 -1.00 -32.31 10.36
C PRO A 164 -1.91 -32.15 9.13
N PRO A 165 -1.46 -32.61 7.94
CA PRO A 165 -2.26 -32.48 6.73
C PRO A 165 -3.66 -33.01 7.01
N ALA A 166 -4.69 -32.20 6.69
CA ALA A 166 -6.06 -32.61 6.94
C ALA A 166 -6.31 -33.94 6.21
N PRO A 167 -6.94 -34.93 6.85
CA PRO A 167 -7.27 -36.17 6.17
C PRO A 167 -8.10 -35.85 4.92
N PRO A 168 -7.89 -36.59 3.80
CA PRO A 168 -8.63 -36.35 2.57
C PRO A 168 -10.13 -36.45 2.87
N LYS A 169 -10.88 -35.38 2.56
CA LYS A 169 -12.34 -35.40 2.73
C LYS A 169 -12.90 -36.51 1.83
N PRO A 170 -13.76 -37.42 2.34
CA PRO A 170 -14.43 -38.39 1.49
C PRO A 170 -15.22 -37.63 0.41
N ARG A 171 -15.00 -37.99 -0.86
CA ARG A 171 -15.58 -37.31 -2.03
C ARG A 171 -17.04 -37.70 -2.30
N SER A 172 -17.68 -38.51 -1.46
CA SER A 172 -19.08 -38.85 -1.68
C SER A 172 -19.98 -37.67 -1.25
N PRO A 173 -20.86 -37.17 -2.13
CA PRO A 173 -22.00 -36.41 -1.65
C PRO A 173 -22.81 -37.39 -0.81
N ALA A 174 -22.80 -37.23 0.50
CA ALA A 174 -23.77 -37.88 1.36
C ALA A 174 -25.15 -37.35 0.93
N VAL A 175 -25.80 -38.05 0.01
CA VAL A 175 -27.21 -37.86 -0.32
C VAL A 175 -27.93 -38.31 0.95
N TYR A 176 -28.15 -37.35 1.84
CA TYR A 176 -28.87 -37.59 3.07
C TYR A 176 -30.31 -37.92 2.67
N ASP A 177 -30.74 -39.17 2.87
CA ASP A 177 -32.11 -39.56 2.56
C ASP A 177 -33.06 -38.88 3.55
N TRP A 178 -33.91 -37.98 3.05
CA TRP A 178 -34.87 -37.23 3.87
C TRP A 178 -36.20 -37.97 4.05
N SER A 179 -36.34 -39.18 3.49
CA SER A 179 -37.56 -40.00 3.54
C SER A 179 -38.08 -40.23 4.97
N HIS A 180 -37.16 -40.41 5.92
CA HIS A 180 -37.43 -40.64 7.36
C HIS A 180 -37.85 -39.40 8.17
N MET A 181 -37.86 -38.18 7.61
CA MET A 181 -38.27 -36.99 8.35
C MET A 181 -39.80 -36.81 8.40
N LYS A 182 -40.34 -36.38 9.55
CA LYS A 182 -41.75 -35.98 9.70
C LYS A 182 -42.16 -34.97 8.62
N GLN A 183 -43.37 -35.13 8.04
CA GLN A 183 -43.88 -34.30 6.93
C GLN A 183 -43.77 -32.80 7.19
N SER A 184 -44.13 -32.33 8.39
CA SER A 184 -43.98 -30.93 8.80
C SER A 184 -42.54 -30.41 8.68
N LYS A 185 -41.53 -31.19 9.10
CA LYS A 185 -40.13 -30.80 8.98
C LYS A 185 -39.65 -30.78 7.52
N ARG A 186 -40.19 -31.66 6.66
CA ARG A 186 -39.92 -31.66 5.21
C ARG A 186 -40.47 -30.38 4.56
N GLN A 187 -41.72 -30.01 4.85
CA GLN A 187 -42.33 -28.77 4.36
C GLN A 187 -41.57 -27.52 4.83
N ALA A 188 -41.18 -27.45 6.10
CA ALA A 188 -40.41 -26.32 6.63
C ALA A 188 -39.04 -26.16 5.94
N ARG A 189 -38.36 -27.28 5.63
CA ARG A 189 -37.10 -27.24 4.87
C ARG A 189 -37.30 -26.80 3.44
N LYS A 190 -38.31 -27.35 2.74
CA LYS A 190 -38.64 -26.93 1.37
C LYS A 190 -38.94 -25.43 1.31
N ALA A 191 -39.74 -24.90 2.25
CA ALA A 191 -40.01 -23.48 2.36
C ALA A 191 -38.74 -22.64 2.62
N ARG A 192 -37.83 -23.14 3.47
CA ARG A 192 -36.53 -22.50 3.71
C ARG A 192 -35.66 -22.49 2.45
N GLU A 193 -35.58 -23.60 1.72
CA GLU A 193 -34.83 -23.71 0.47
C GLU A 193 -35.38 -22.74 -0.59
N GLU A 194 -36.70 -22.73 -0.79
CA GLU A 194 -37.38 -21.79 -1.67
C GLU A 194 -37.11 -20.33 -1.27
N PHE A 195 -37.16 -20.01 0.03
CA PHE A 195 -36.81 -18.68 0.53
C PHE A 195 -35.35 -18.33 0.25
N THR A 196 -34.41 -19.24 0.48
CA THR A 196 -32.99 -19.00 0.18
C THR A 196 -32.74 -18.83 -1.31
N ALA A 197 -33.42 -19.60 -2.16
CA ALA A 197 -33.34 -19.49 -3.62
C ALA A 197 -33.90 -18.13 -4.09
N LYS A 198 -35.09 -17.73 -3.62
CA LYS A 198 -35.67 -16.40 -3.91
C LYS A 198 -34.74 -15.27 -3.47
N ARG A 199 -34.15 -15.37 -2.26
CA ARG A 199 -33.19 -14.39 -1.75
C ARG A 199 -31.91 -14.33 -2.61
N ALA A 200 -31.43 -15.46 -3.10
CA ALA A 200 -30.27 -15.52 -3.99
C ALA A 200 -30.57 -14.83 -5.34
N ILE A 201 -31.75 -15.08 -5.92
CA ILE A 201 -32.21 -14.43 -7.16
C ILE A 201 -32.29 -12.90 -6.98
N LEU A 202 -32.89 -12.43 -5.87
CA LEU A 202 -32.98 -10.99 -5.58
C LEU A 202 -31.60 -10.34 -5.41
N ARG A 203 -30.65 -11.02 -4.74
CA ARG A 203 -29.27 -10.55 -4.61
C ARG A 203 -28.56 -10.48 -5.96
N ALA A 204 -28.75 -11.48 -6.82
CA ALA A 204 -28.19 -11.49 -8.17
C ALA A 204 -28.75 -10.34 -9.01
N ARG A 205 -30.07 -10.12 -8.96
CA ARG A 205 -30.74 -9.00 -9.65
C ARG A 205 -30.24 -7.64 -9.15
N SER A 206 -30.14 -7.45 -7.83
CA SER A 206 -29.60 -6.22 -7.25
C SER A 206 -28.13 -5.98 -7.67
N LYS A 207 -27.31 -7.02 -7.69
CA LYS A 207 -25.92 -6.94 -8.17
C LYS A 207 -25.84 -6.57 -9.65
N ALA A 208 -26.70 -7.13 -10.49
CA ALA A 208 -26.78 -6.80 -11.91
C ALA A 208 -27.17 -5.32 -12.13
N LEU A 209 -28.21 -4.83 -11.46
CA LEU A 209 -28.63 -3.43 -11.55
C LEU A 209 -27.54 -2.45 -11.10
N ARG A 210 -26.82 -2.78 -10.01
CA ARG A 210 -25.67 -1.97 -9.56
C ARG A 210 -24.52 -1.96 -10.59
N ALA A 211 -24.27 -3.10 -11.23
CA ALA A 211 -23.24 -3.18 -12.28
C ALA A 211 -23.64 -2.39 -13.52
N GLU A 212 -24.92 -2.41 -13.92
CA GLU A 212 -25.43 -1.59 -15.02
C GLU A 212 -25.36 -0.09 -14.70
N ALA A 213 -25.71 0.33 -13.49
CA ALA A 213 -25.58 1.72 -13.06
C ALA A 213 -24.12 2.20 -13.14
N ARG A 214 -23.17 1.41 -12.61
CA ARG A 214 -21.73 1.71 -12.73
C ARG A 214 -21.28 1.80 -14.18
N ARG A 215 -21.71 0.89 -15.04
CA ARG A 215 -21.38 0.95 -16.48
C ARG A 215 -21.90 2.23 -17.14
N LYS A 216 -23.11 2.68 -16.78
CA LYS A 216 -23.67 3.94 -17.30
C LYS A 216 -22.90 5.16 -16.81
N GLU A 217 -22.45 5.16 -15.57
CA GLU A 217 -21.60 6.22 -14.99
C GLU A 217 -20.18 6.23 -15.60
N GLU A 218 -19.60 5.06 -15.84
CA GLU A 218 -18.24 4.90 -16.39
C GLU A 218 -18.17 5.13 -17.91
N ALA A 219 -19.25 4.86 -18.65
CA ALA A 219 -19.31 5.03 -20.10
C ALA A 219 -18.85 6.41 -20.62
N PRO A 220 -19.31 7.57 -20.08
CA PRO A 220 -18.85 8.88 -20.54
C PRO A 220 -17.37 9.13 -20.21
N LEU A 221 -16.88 8.63 -19.08
CA LEU A 221 -15.46 8.77 -18.70
C LEU A 221 -14.57 7.98 -19.66
N LEU A 222 -14.95 6.75 -19.99
CA LEU A 222 -14.25 5.91 -20.96
C LEU A 222 -14.32 6.51 -22.37
N ALA A 223 -15.46 7.10 -22.76
CA ALA A 223 -15.58 7.80 -24.03
C ALA A 223 -14.64 9.00 -24.12
N LYS A 224 -14.54 9.82 -23.05
CA LYS A 224 -13.58 10.92 -22.97
C LYS A 224 -12.13 10.44 -23.06
N GLN A 225 -11.76 9.41 -22.30
CA GLN A 225 -10.42 8.83 -22.35
C GLN A 225 -10.07 8.29 -23.74
N ARG A 226 -11.02 7.65 -24.43
CA ARG A 226 -10.82 7.17 -25.81
C ARG A 226 -10.67 8.33 -26.79
N ALA A 227 -11.44 9.41 -26.63
CA ALA A 227 -11.31 10.60 -27.46
C ALA A 227 -9.95 11.28 -27.25
N GLU A 228 -9.51 11.44 -26.00
CA GLU A 228 -8.19 11.96 -25.67
C GLU A 228 -7.05 11.08 -26.22
N ALA A 229 -7.19 9.75 -26.13
CA ALA A 229 -6.21 8.82 -26.70
C ALA A 229 -6.11 8.93 -28.23
N ARG A 230 -7.25 9.11 -28.92
CA ARG A 230 -7.26 9.36 -30.37
C ARG A 230 -6.61 10.70 -30.71
N ALA A 231 -6.95 11.76 -30.00
CA ALA A 231 -6.34 13.08 -30.21
C ALA A 231 -4.81 13.03 -30.04
N ARG A 232 -4.32 12.36 -28.99
CA ARG A 232 -2.87 12.16 -28.78
C ARG A 232 -2.21 11.35 -29.89
N HIS A 233 -2.90 10.34 -30.42
CA HIS A 233 -2.40 9.55 -31.54
C HIS A 233 -2.28 10.41 -32.81
N GLU A 234 -3.31 11.19 -33.14
CA GLU A 234 -3.30 12.11 -34.28
C GLU A 234 -2.21 13.19 -34.15
N GLU A 235 -2.01 13.75 -32.96
CA GLU A 235 -0.92 14.69 -32.68
C GLU A 235 0.45 14.05 -32.87
N ALA A 236 0.63 12.82 -32.39
CA ALA A 236 1.87 12.07 -32.58
C ALA A 236 2.15 11.75 -34.06
N GLU A 237 1.12 11.41 -34.83
CA GLU A 237 1.25 11.21 -36.29
C GLU A 237 1.64 12.50 -37.01
N LYS A 238 0.99 13.63 -36.69
CA LYS A 238 1.34 14.95 -37.25
C LYS A 238 2.77 15.34 -36.89
N ALA A 239 3.18 15.17 -35.64
CA ALA A 239 4.54 15.43 -35.19
C ALA A 239 5.56 14.51 -35.90
N GLY A 240 5.23 13.24 -36.09
CA GLY A 240 6.04 12.28 -36.83
C GLY A 240 6.21 12.65 -38.31
N LEU A 241 5.15 13.12 -38.97
CA LEU A 241 5.21 13.63 -40.35
C LEU A 241 6.05 14.91 -40.44
N ALA A 242 5.86 15.85 -39.51
CA ALA A 242 6.67 17.07 -39.45
C ALA A 242 8.16 16.74 -39.25
N ALA A 243 8.50 15.84 -38.34
CA ALA A 243 9.87 15.40 -38.12
C ALA A 243 10.49 14.71 -39.35
N LYS A 244 9.71 13.91 -40.10
CA LYS A 244 10.14 13.30 -41.36
C LYS A 244 10.42 14.37 -42.43
N LEU A 245 9.56 15.38 -42.56
CA LEU A 245 9.75 16.49 -43.49
C LEU A 245 11.00 17.30 -43.15
N GLU A 246 11.21 17.64 -41.87
CA GLU A 246 12.41 18.34 -41.42
C GLU A 246 13.69 17.52 -41.65
N ARG A 247 13.65 16.20 -41.39
CA ARG A 247 14.79 15.31 -41.70
C ARG A 247 15.09 15.28 -43.21
N ARG A 248 14.05 15.23 -44.05
CA ARG A 248 14.19 15.26 -45.51
C ARG A 248 14.82 16.58 -45.97
N LYS A 249 14.34 17.73 -45.47
CA LYS A 249 14.92 19.04 -45.78
C LYS A 249 16.41 19.10 -45.43
N ARG A 250 16.78 18.69 -44.21
CA ARG A 250 18.18 18.65 -43.76
C ARG A 250 19.04 17.75 -44.66
N TRP A 251 18.51 16.61 -45.10
CA TRP A 251 19.20 15.71 -46.03
C TRP A 251 19.38 16.35 -47.42
N GLU A 252 18.37 17.04 -47.94
CA GLU A 252 18.45 17.78 -49.21
C GLU A 252 19.45 18.96 -49.13
N GLU A 253 19.55 19.64 -47.99
CA GLU A 253 20.53 20.71 -47.75
C GLU A 253 21.97 20.19 -47.70
N GLN A 254 22.19 19.04 -47.05
CA GLN A 254 23.50 18.40 -46.95
C GLN A 254 23.94 17.72 -48.25
N ASN A 255 23.00 17.40 -49.15
CA ASN A 255 23.28 16.64 -50.37
C ASN A 255 22.94 17.45 -51.65
N PRO A 256 23.92 18.11 -52.28
CA PRO A 256 23.67 19.00 -53.43
C PRO A 256 23.12 18.26 -54.66
N VAL A 257 23.47 16.98 -54.84
CA VAL A 257 22.95 16.15 -55.95
C VAL A 257 21.45 15.88 -55.76
N ALA A 258 21.04 15.56 -54.53
CA ALA A 258 19.63 15.36 -54.21
C ALA A 258 18.80 16.63 -54.45
N ARG A 259 19.33 17.80 -54.06
CA ARG A 259 18.69 19.10 -54.30
C ARG A 259 18.49 19.39 -55.80
N ALA A 260 19.50 19.10 -56.63
CA ALA A 260 19.41 19.27 -58.08
C ALA A 260 18.35 18.34 -58.71
N LEU A 261 18.26 17.08 -58.26
CA LEU A 261 17.25 16.13 -58.72
C LEU A 261 15.83 16.57 -58.36
N VAL A 262 15.60 17.01 -57.11
CA VAL A 262 14.29 17.52 -56.67
C VAL A 262 13.86 18.74 -57.49
N LYS A 263 14.79 19.68 -57.76
CA LYS A 263 14.53 20.85 -58.61
C LYS A 263 14.15 20.45 -60.04
N LYS A 264 14.92 19.54 -60.66
CA LYS A 264 14.66 19.03 -62.01
C LYS A 264 13.29 18.35 -62.10
N GLN A 265 12.89 17.60 -61.07
CA GLN A 265 11.57 16.95 -61.01
C GLN A 265 10.43 17.95 -60.83
N ALA A 266 10.63 18.99 -60.02
CA ALA A 266 9.65 20.07 -59.87
C ALA A 266 9.42 20.82 -61.20
N GLU A 267 10.48 21.13 -61.95
CA GLU A 267 10.41 21.74 -63.28
C GLU A 267 9.69 20.84 -64.29
N ALA A 268 9.96 19.52 -64.28
CA ALA A 268 9.27 18.57 -65.12
C ALA A 268 7.76 18.50 -64.83
N ASN A 269 7.38 18.51 -63.54
CA ASN A 269 5.98 18.53 -63.12
C ASN A 269 5.28 19.83 -63.55
N GLN A 270 5.92 20.99 -63.39
CA GLN A 270 5.37 22.27 -63.87
C GLN A 270 5.18 22.29 -65.39
N LYS A 271 6.16 21.79 -66.15
CA LYS A 271 6.04 21.65 -67.61
C LYS A 271 4.89 20.72 -68.01
N SER A 272 4.66 19.63 -67.27
CA SER A 272 3.51 18.74 -67.53
C SER A 272 2.16 19.41 -67.22
N ALA A 273 2.09 20.24 -66.18
CA ALA A 273 0.88 20.97 -65.81
C ALA A 273 0.50 22.06 -66.82
N LEU A 274 1.51 22.71 -67.42
CA LEU A 274 1.29 23.73 -68.47
C LEU A 274 1.15 23.14 -69.88
N GLY A 275 1.64 21.92 -70.08
CA GLY A 275 1.94 21.39 -71.41
C GLY A 275 0.84 20.57 -72.10
N LYS A 276 -0.33 20.34 -71.51
CA LYS A 276 -1.42 19.63 -72.21
C LYS A 276 -2.79 20.20 -71.85
N PRO A 277 -3.42 21.01 -72.72
CA PRO A 277 -4.88 21.03 -72.73
C PRO A 277 -5.31 19.59 -73.00
N ILE A 278 -5.96 18.96 -72.01
CA ILE A 278 -6.70 17.73 -72.24
C ILE A 278 -7.74 18.12 -73.28
N ALA A 279 -7.51 17.72 -74.53
CA ALA A 279 -8.53 17.79 -75.56
C ALA A 279 -9.70 16.95 -75.03
N THR A 280 -10.68 17.62 -74.44
CA THR A 280 -11.94 17.04 -74.04
C THR A 280 -12.56 16.50 -75.31
N SER A 281 -12.40 15.20 -75.53
CA SER A 281 -13.03 14.49 -76.63
C SER A 281 -14.54 14.65 -76.49
N LYS A 282 -15.10 15.61 -77.22
CA LYS A 282 -16.51 15.64 -77.59
C LYS A 282 -16.78 14.38 -78.40
N GLY A 283 -17.14 13.30 -77.71
CA GLY A 283 -17.49 12.01 -78.28
C GLY A 283 -18.93 11.66 -77.97
N LEU A 284 -19.82 12.05 -78.89
CA LEU A 284 -21.09 11.41 -79.25
C LEU A 284 -22.06 11.00 -78.12
N ARG A 285 -23.03 11.87 -77.87
CA ARG A 285 -24.43 11.46 -77.69
C ARG A 285 -24.99 11.13 -79.07
N THR A 286 -25.39 9.88 -79.29
CA THR A 286 -26.38 9.52 -80.30
C THR A 286 -27.28 8.41 -79.76
N ALA A 287 -28.59 8.73 -79.78
CA ALA A 287 -29.80 7.92 -79.74
C ALA A 287 -29.85 6.69 -78.80
#